data_AF-A0A4Y1S049-F1
#
_entry.id   AF-A0A4Y1S049-F1
#
_cell.length_a   1.000
_cell.length_b   1.000
_cell.length_c   1.000
_cell.angle_alpha   90.00
_cell.angle_beta   90.00
_cell.angle_gamma   90.00
#
_symmetry.space_group_name_H-M   'P 1'
#
loop_
_entity.id
_entity.type
_entity.pdbx_description
1 polymer ?
#
loop_
_entity_poly.entity_id
_entity_poly.type
_entity_poly.pdbx_seq_one_letter_code
_entity_poly.pdbx_strand_id
1 'polypeptide(L)' 'MNINVASTSNIIKTLPGFRGDLLLNLKLGWYVGVGAMDDVQLFYYFFESEGSPEYDPLVLWLNGGSGCSY' A
#
# COMPACT_ATOMS: atom_id res chain seq x y z
N MET A 1 -17.59 -12.35 4.76
CA MET A 1 -16.18 -12.16 4.35
C MET A 1 -15.41 -11.75 5.59
N ASN A 2 -14.54 -12.63 6.10
CA ASN A 2 -13.61 -12.27 7.17
C ASN A 2 -12.32 -11.82 6.49
N ILE A 3 -12.00 -10.53 6.59
CA ILE A 3 -10.71 -10.00 6.14
C ILE A 3 -9.76 -10.16 7.33
N ASN A 4 -8.85 -11.13 7.26
CA ASN A 4 -7.73 -11.22 8.20
C ASN A 4 -6.70 -10.14 7.83
N VAL A 5 -6.84 -8.95 8.43
CA VAL A 5 -5.82 -7.89 8.31
C VAL A 5 -4.68 -8.22 9.28
N ALA A 6 -3.60 -8.80 8.79
CA ALA A 6 -2.35 -8.87 9.54
C ALA A 6 -1.67 -7.49 9.48
N SER A 7 -1.76 -6.70 10.55
CA SER A 7 -1.23 -5.34 10.60
C SER A 7 0.11 -5.26 11.35
N THR A 8 1.22 -5.38 10.63
CA THR A 8 2.54 -4.92 11.07
C THR A 8 2.96 -3.74 10.18
N SER A 9 2.67 -2.51 10.61
CA SER A 9 2.95 -1.31 9.83
C SER A 9 4.46 -0.98 9.85
N ASN A 10 5.18 -1.32 8.80
CA ASN A 10 6.54 -0.82 8.57
C ASN A 10 6.45 0.56 7.89
N ILE A 11 6.66 1.62 8.67
CA ILE A 11 6.73 2.99 8.14
C ILE A 11 8.11 3.19 7.51
N ILE A 12 8.13 3.56 6.23
CA ILE A 12 9.36 3.90 5.51
C ILE A 12 9.58 5.41 5.57
N LYS A 13 10.75 5.80 6.07
CA LYS A 13 11.17 7.21 6.14
C LYS A 13 12.11 7.62 5.01
N THR A 14 12.82 6.66 4.40
CA THR A 14 13.81 6.91 3.36
C THR A 14 13.68 5.88 2.25
N LEU A 15 13.80 6.33 1.00
CA LEU A 15 13.81 5.46 -0.18
C LEU A 15 15.19 5.53 -0.85
N PRO A 16 15.78 4.39 -1.25
CA PRO A 16 16.99 4.38 -2.06
C PRO A 16 16.78 5.21 -3.33
N GLY A 17 17.64 6.21 -3.57
CA GLY A 17 17.54 7.11 -4.72
C GLY A 17 16.80 8.43 -4.46
N PHE A 18 16.07 8.55 -3.34
CA PHE A 18 15.53 9.82 -2.87
C PHE A 18 16.52 10.48 -1.89
N ARG A 19 16.93 11.72 -2.17
CA ARG A 19 17.82 12.48 -1.29
C ARG A 19 17.00 13.27 -0.28
N GLY A 20 16.85 12.71 0.92
CA GLY A 20 16.16 13.34 2.04
C GLY A 20 15.20 12.36 2.73
N ASP A 21 14.61 12.82 3.83
CA ASP A 21 13.51 12.09 4.48
C ASP A 21 12.21 12.34 3.70
N LEU A 22 11.41 11.30 3.54
CA LEU A 22 10.07 11.43 2.98
C LEU A 22 9.20 12.24 3.95
N LEU A 23 8.60 13.32 3.45
CA LEU A 23 7.65 14.15 4.21
C LEU A 23 6.29 13.45 4.38
N LEU A 24 6.02 12.44 3.55
CA LEU A 24 4.82 11.62 3.51
C LEU A 24 5.03 10.29 4.24
N ASN A 25 4.03 9.86 5.03
CA ASN A 25 4.03 8.56 5.70
C ASN A 25 3.77 7.45 4.67
N LEU A 26 4.84 6.86 4.15
CA LEU A 26 4.76 5.65 3.34
C LEU A 26 4.65 4.43 4.26
N LYS A 27 3.53 3.70 4.12
CA LYS A 27 3.31 2.41 4.78
C LYS A 27 3.37 1.31 3.71
N LEU A 28 4.30 0.38 3.87
CA LEU A 28 4.28 -0.85 3.06
C LEU A 28 3.34 -1.86 3.68
N GLY A 29 2.36 -2.28 2.89
CA GLY A 29 1.58 -3.48 3.16
C GLY A 29 2.39 -4.70 2.81
N TRP A 30 2.40 -5.73 3.66
CA TRP A 30 3.21 -6.92 3.40
C TRP A 30 2.60 -7.67 2.22
N TYR A 31 1.41 -8.22 2.35
CA TYR A 31 0.61 -8.78 1.24
C TYR A 31 -0.86 -8.83 1.67
N VAL A 32 -1.79 -8.68 0.72
CA VAL A 32 -3.20 -8.98 0.95
C VAL A 32 -3.61 -10.21 0.14
N GLY A 33 -4.14 -11.21 0.83
CA GLY A 33 -4.73 -12.40 0.22
C GLY A 33 -6.02 -12.05 -0.50
N VAL A 34 -6.15 -12.48 -1.75
CA VAL A 34 -7.37 -12.40 -2.54
C VAL A 34 -7.66 -13.75 -3.19
N GLY A 35 -8.94 -14.07 -3.33
CA GLY A 35 -9.40 -15.38 -3.79
C GLY A 35 -10.14 -16.17 -2.71
N ALA A 36 -10.72 -17.32 -3.08
CA ALA A 36 -11.52 -18.10 -2.15
C ALA A 36 -10.69 -18.75 -1.02
N MET A 37 -9.38 -18.90 -1.26
CA MET A 37 -8.44 -19.52 -0.32
C MET A 37 -7.20 -18.64 -0.08
N ASP A 38 -7.31 -17.33 -0.32
CA ASP A 38 -6.17 -16.39 -0.30
C ASP A 38 -5.00 -16.88 -1.18
N ASP A 39 -5.33 -17.56 -2.28
CA ASP A 39 -4.39 -18.21 -3.20
C ASP A 39 -3.59 -17.22 -4.05
N VAL A 40 -4.06 -15.97 -4.13
CA VAL A 40 -3.35 -14.86 -4.76
C VAL A 40 -2.96 -13.85 -3.70
N GLN A 41 -1.70 -13.44 -3.68
CA GLN A 41 -1.17 -12.46 -2.73
C GLN A 41 -0.81 -11.17 -3.49
N LEU A 42 -1.51 -10.08 -3.20
CA LEU A 42 -1.27 -8.77 -3.80
C LEU A 42 -0.38 -7.92 -2.89
N PHE A 43 0.71 -7.40 -3.44
CA PHE A 43 1.54 -6.41 -2.76
C PHE A 43 0.93 -5.01 -2.92
N TYR A 44 0.95 -4.20 -1.86
CA TYR A 44 0.46 -2.82 -1.90
C TYR A 44 1.36 -1.87 -1.11
N TYR A 45 1.46 -0.64 -1.62
CA TYR A 45 2.03 0.48 -0.92
C TYR A 45 0.93 1.51 -0.66
N PHE A 46 0.95 2.13 0.52
CA PHE A 46 -0.01 3.16 0.89
C PHE A 46 0.72 4.45 1.26
N PHE A 47 0.27 5.55 0.68
CA PHE A 47 0.75 6.89 0.98
C PHE A 47 -0.38 7.65 1.69
N GLU A 48 -0.11 8.17 2.89
CA GLU A 48 -1.04 9.08 3.55
C GLU A 48 -1.07 10.43 2.85
N SER A 49 -2.25 11.06 2.82
CA SER A 49 -2.40 12.42 2.30
C SER A 49 -1.59 13.42 3.12
N GLU A 50 -0.99 14.42 2.47
CA GLU A 50 -0.26 15.50 3.14
C GLU A 50 -1.20 16.56 3.75
N GLY A 51 -2.48 16.56 3.35
CA GLY A 51 -3.49 17.50 3.83
C GLY A 51 -4.10 17.06 5.16
N SER A 52 -5.29 16.46 5.10
CA SER A 52 -5.95 15.90 6.27
C SER A 52 -6.26 14.42 6.06
N PRO A 53 -5.35 13.51 6.45
CA PRO A 53 -5.49 12.07 6.23
C PRO A 53 -6.83 11.46 6.69
N GLU A 54 -7.46 12.06 7.71
CA GLU A 54 -8.72 11.57 8.28
C GLU A 54 -9.95 11.99 7.46
N TYR A 55 -9.90 13.12 6.76
CA TYR A 55 -11.02 13.65 5.97
C TYR A 55 -10.81 13.53 4.46
N ASP A 56 -9.56 13.34 4.03
CA ASP A 56 -9.22 13.20 2.62
C ASP A 56 -9.68 11.83 2.09
N PRO A 57 -10.15 11.76 0.83
CA PRO A 57 -10.67 10.52 0.27
C PRO A 57 -9.58 9.47 0.01
N LEU A 58 -9.92 8.19 0.19
CA LEU A 58 -9.05 7.08 -0.19
C LEU A 58 -9.08 6.87 -1.72
N VAL A 59 -7.91 6.90 -2.35
CA VAL A 59 -7.74 6.64 -3.79
C VAL A 59 -7.03 5.30 -3.99
N LEU A 60 -7.66 4.39 -4.74
CA LEU A 60 -7.06 3.13 -5.17
C LEU A 60 -6.60 3.26 -6.63
N TRP A 61 -5.32 3.02 -6.88
CA TRP A 61 -4.75 3.05 -8.23
C TRP A 61 -4.47 1.64 -8.75
N LEU A 62 -5.24 1.21 -9.76
CA LEU A 62 -5.07 -0.06 -10.46
C LEU A 62 -4.62 0.18 -11.91
N ASN A 63 -3.43 -0.28 -12.25
CA ASN A 63 -2.93 -0.30 -13.62
C ASN A 63 -3.64 -1.42 -14.39
N GLY A 64 -4.03 -1.13 -15.62
CA GLY A 64 -4.58 -2.13 -16.55
C GLY A 64 -3.49 -2.85 -17.35
N GLY A 65 -3.91 -3.85 -18.13
CA GLY A 65 -3.05 -4.61 -19.07
C GLY A 65 -2.87 -6.07 -18.66
N SER A 66 -2.89 -6.99 -19.62
CA SER A 66 -2.64 -8.41 -19.36
C SER A 66 -1.16 -8.65 -19.05
N GLY A 67 -0.82 -8.93 -17.79
CA GLY A 67 0.52 -9.39 -17.41
C GLY A 67 1.55 -8.30 -17.07
N CYS A 68 1.15 -7.04 -16.91
CA CYS A 68 2.05 -6.00 -16.43
C CYS A 68 2.11 -6.00 -14.90
N SER A 69 3.29 -6.26 -14.35
CA SER A 69 3.61 -6.04 -12.94
C SER A 69 3.82 -4.55 -12.67
N TYR A 70 3.51 -4.14 -11.43
CA TYR A 70 4.03 -2.90 -10.85
C TYR A 70 5.51 -3.04 -10.52
#